data_AF-A0A821ACQ7-F1
#
_entry.id   AF-A0A821ACQ7-F1
#
_cell.length_a   1.000
_cell.length_b   1.000
_cell.length_c   1.000
_cell.angle_alpha   90.00
_cell.angle_beta   90.00
_cell.angle_gamma   90.00
#
_symmetry.space_group_name_H-M   'P 1'
#
loop_
_entity.id
_entity.type
_entity.pdbx_description
1 polymer ?
#
loop_
_entity_poly.entity_id
_entity_poly.type
_entity_poly.pdbx_seq_one_letter_code
_entity_poly.pdbx_strand_id
1 'polypeptide(L)'
;MSKLTSIGNKSWMDDFDEYADDLAYSKRASGISYTRQIDSSTCGRPIIPPKLTERIYGGSEAIPHSWPWQIFYQEEKTCANNKKCYGVCGGTLLNSRYVLTAAHCINNKTNPGA
;
A
#
# COMPACT_ATOMS: atom_id res chain seq x y z
N MET A 1 3.85 3.77 6.39
CA MET A 1 3.63 2.54 5.59
C MET A 1 2.24 2.04 5.93
N SER A 2 1.35 1.88 4.95
CA SER A 2 0.02 1.34 5.19
C SER A 2 0.14 -0.18 5.38
N LYS A 3 -0.11 -0.66 6.59
CA LYS A 3 -0.07 -2.08 6.93
C LYS A 3 -1.43 -2.68 6.54
N LEU A 4 -1.47 -3.72 5.70
CA LEU A 4 -2.69 -4.50 5.50
C LEU A 4 -2.94 -5.39 6.72
N THR A 5 -3.33 -4.77 7.82
CA THR A 5 -3.83 -5.48 8.99
C THR A 5 -5.22 -4.94 9.27
N SER A 6 -6.23 -5.81 9.38
CA SER A 6 -7.49 -5.40 9.99
C SER A 6 -7.20 -5.02 11.44
N ILE A 7 -7.17 -3.73 11.75
CA ILE A 7 -7.08 -3.26 13.13
C ILE A 7 -8.53 -3.12 13.62
N GLY A 8 -9.06 -4.18 14.24
CA GLY A 8 -10.45 -4.24 14.67
C GLY A 8 -11.46 -4.46 13.54
N ASN A 9 -12.67 -3.90 13.66
CA ASN A 9 -13.76 -4.02 12.67
C ASN A 9 -13.62 -3.06 11.47
N LYS A 10 -12.52 -2.32 11.37
CA LYS A 10 -12.25 -1.39 10.29
C LYS A 10 -11.34 -2.05 9.27
N SER A 11 -11.73 -1.97 8.00
CA SER A 11 -10.91 -2.43 6.90
C SER A 11 -9.78 -1.42 6.66
N TRP A 12 -8.66 -1.88 6.12
CA TRP A 12 -7.57 -1.01 5.70
C TRP A 12 -8.00 0.03 4.65
N MET A 13 -9.08 -0.24 3.90
CA MET A 13 -9.67 0.73 2.97
C MET A 13 -10.33 1.87 3.73
N ASP A 14 -10.90 1.60 4.91
CA ASP A 14 -11.56 2.61 5.73
C ASP A 14 -10.53 3.62 6.27
N ASP A 15 -9.34 3.14 6.69
CA ASP A 15 -8.24 3.99 7.13
C ASP A 15 -7.63 4.82 5.96
N PHE A 16 -7.59 4.24 4.74
CA PHE A 16 -7.14 4.95 3.56
C PHE A 16 -8.13 6.02 3.10
N ASP A 17 -9.42 5.69 3.14
CA ASP A 17 -10.50 6.62 2.82
C ASP A 17 -10.59 7.75 3.86
N GLU A 18 -10.39 7.48 5.15
CA GLU A 18 -10.28 8.49 6.21
C GLU A 18 -9.11 9.45 5.95
N TYR A 19 -7.93 8.93 5.61
CA TYR A 19 -6.77 9.77 5.24
C TYR A 19 -7.00 10.58 3.95
N ALA A 20 -7.63 9.98 2.94
CA ALA A 20 -7.96 10.64 1.69
C ALA A 20 -9.00 11.75 1.89
N ASP A 21 -10.00 11.52 2.74
CA ASP A 21 -11.03 12.50 3.06
C ASP A 21 -10.48 13.65 3.93
N ASP A 22 -9.54 13.40 4.86
CA ASP A 22 -8.84 14.46 5.60
C ASP A 22 -8.00 15.36 4.69
N LEU A 23 -7.30 14.77 3.73
CA LEU A 23 -6.57 15.54 2.70
C LEU A 23 -7.51 16.32 1.80
N ALA A 24 -8.65 15.74 1.43
CA ALA A 24 -9.68 16.43 0.67
C ALA A 24 -10.31 17.59 1.47
N TYR A 25 -10.50 17.43 2.78
CA TYR A 25 -11.01 18.45 3.69
C TYR A 25 -10.04 19.65 3.79
N SER A 26 -8.75 19.39 4.00
CA SER A 26 -7.71 20.43 4.06
C SER A 26 -7.62 21.25 2.77
N LYS A 27 -7.76 20.59 1.61
CA LYS A 27 -7.77 21.23 0.28
C LYS A 27 -9.03 22.05 0.01
N ARG A 28 -10.20 21.58 0.50
CA ARG A 28 -11.48 22.28 0.41
C ARG A 28 -11.51 23.53 1.29
N ALA A 29 -10.90 23.47 2.47
CA ALA A 29 -10.70 24.62 3.35
C ALA A 29 -9.77 25.69 2.73
N SER A 30 -8.96 25.32 1.73
CA SER A 30 -8.10 26.22 0.96
C SER A 30 -8.80 26.85 -0.27
N GLY A 31 -10.11 26.65 -0.46
CA GLY A 31 -10.89 27.23 -1.55
C GLY A 31 -10.67 26.60 -2.93
N ILE A 32 -9.98 25.46 -2.99
CA ILE A 32 -9.73 24.74 -4.25
C ILE A 32 -10.93 23.83 -4.53
N SER A 33 -11.68 24.11 -5.58
CA SER A 33 -12.82 23.28 -6.03
C SER A 33 -12.31 22.00 -6.68
N TYR A 34 -12.55 20.85 -6.05
CA TYR A 34 -12.33 19.53 -6.65
C TYR A 34 -13.68 18.91 -6.98
N THR A 35 -14.09 18.93 -8.25
CA THR A 35 -15.13 18.00 -8.71
C THR A 35 -14.59 16.60 -8.51
N ARG A 36 -15.28 15.75 -7.72
CA ARG A 36 -14.95 14.33 -7.53
C ARG A 36 -15.24 13.57 -8.84
N GLN A 37 -14.49 13.87 -9.90
CA GLN A 37 -14.37 13.00 -11.06
C GLN A 37 -13.19 12.10 -10.78
N ILE A 38 -13.46 10.81 -10.55
CA ILE A 38 -12.42 9.79 -10.69
C ILE A 38 -12.12 9.73 -12.18
N ASP A 39 -11.29 10.67 -12.63
CA ASP A 39 -10.73 10.67 -13.96
C ASP A 39 -9.66 9.59 -13.99
N SER A 40 -9.74 8.73 -15.01
CA SER A 40 -8.72 7.73 -15.38
C SER A 40 -7.28 8.28 -15.48
N SER A 41 -7.10 9.61 -15.44
CA SER A 41 -5.81 10.32 -15.41
C SER A 41 -5.17 10.54 -14.02
N THR A 42 -5.79 10.06 -12.93
CA THR A 42 -5.40 10.41 -11.53
C THR A 42 -4.44 9.45 -10.83
N CYS A 43 -4.05 8.32 -11.45
CA CYS A 43 -3.11 7.37 -10.83
C CYS A 43 -1.64 7.79 -11.00
N GLY A 44 -0.74 7.23 -10.20
CA GLY A 44 0.71 7.41 -10.33
C GLY A 44 1.25 8.82 -10.01
N ARG A 45 0.43 9.70 -9.42
CA ARG A 45 0.79 11.08 -9.07
C ARG A 45 0.79 11.28 -7.55
N PRO A 46 1.93 11.13 -6.86
CA PRO A 46 1.98 11.30 -5.41
C PRO A 46 1.91 12.79 -5.04
N ILE A 47 1.16 13.12 -3.98
CA ILE A 47 1.10 14.49 -3.44
C ILE A 47 2.46 14.91 -2.88
N ILE A 48 3.18 13.97 -2.27
CA ILE A 48 4.54 14.14 -1.77
C ILE A 48 5.48 13.48 -2.78
N PRO A 49 6.30 14.24 -3.52
CA PRO A 49 7.18 13.66 -4.52
C PRO A 49 8.27 12.79 -3.86
N PRO A 50 8.59 11.59 -4.40
CA PRO A 50 9.64 10.76 -3.85
C PRO A 50 11.02 11.36 -4.14
N LYS A 51 11.95 11.11 -3.22
CA LYS A 51 13.37 11.36 -3.47
C LYS A 51 13.89 10.27 -4.42
N LEU A 52 14.02 10.62 -5.69
CA LEU A 52 14.61 9.73 -6.69
C LEU A 52 16.13 9.73 -6.52
N THR A 53 16.65 8.73 -5.81
CA THR A 53 18.09 8.39 -5.80
C THR A 53 18.33 7.22 -6.74
N GLU A 54 19.57 7.02 -7.19
CA GLU A 54 19.88 5.83 -8.00
C GLU A 54 19.68 4.54 -7.20
N ARG A 55 19.18 3.52 -7.94
CA ARG A 55 18.99 2.07 -7.68
C ARG A 55 18.85 1.61 -6.22
N ILE A 56 17.93 0.67 -5.97
CA ILE A 56 17.64 0.08 -4.64
C ILE A 56 18.84 -0.66 -3.99
N TYR A 57 20.01 -0.73 -4.62
CA TYR A 57 21.20 -1.29 -4.00
C TYR A 57 21.84 -0.28 -3.02
N GLY A 58 21.73 -0.52 -1.72
CA GLY A 58 22.14 0.45 -0.68
C GLY A 58 21.14 1.59 -0.49
N GLY A 59 19.85 1.34 -0.74
CA GLY A 59 18.80 2.35 -0.71
C GLY A 59 18.69 3.16 0.59
N SER A 60 17.97 4.28 0.53
CA SER A 60 17.68 5.13 1.68
C SER A 60 16.21 5.02 2.09
N GLU A 61 15.91 5.39 3.32
CA GLU A 61 14.53 5.47 3.79
C GLU A 61 13.70 6.39 2.89
N ALA A 62 12.53 5.91 2.47
CA ALA A 62 11.62 6.69 1.65
C ALA A 62 10.98 7.81 2.48
N ILE A 63 10.76 8.96 1.85
CA ILE A 63 9.96 10.04 2.45
C ILE A 63 8.57 9.46 2.77
N PRO A 64 8.06 9.60 4.01
CA PRO A 64 6.74 9.10 4.38
C PRO A 64 5.67 9.54 3.37
N HIS A 65 4.82 8.60 2.95
CA HIS A 65 3.72 8.79 2.01
C HIS A 65 4.11 9.18 0.56
N SER A 66 5.41 9.25 0.23
CA SER A 66 5.86 9.58 -1.15
C SER A 66 5.66 8.49 -2.19
N TRP A 67 5.42 7.25 -1.74
CA TRP A 67 5.01 6.11 -2.55
C TRP A 67 3.63 5.64 -2.09
N PRO A 68 2.55 6.37 -2.38
CA PRO A 68 1.23 6.16 -1.79
C PRO A 68 0.58 4.83 -2.21
N TRP A 69 1.04 4.23 -3.30
CA TRP A 69 0.61 2.93 -3.76
C TRP A 69 1.37 1.77 -3.11
N GLN A 70 2.41 2.01 -2.30
CA GLN A 70 3.16 0.93 -1.66
C GLN A 70 2.32 0.26 -0.56
N ILE A 71 2.22 -1.06 -0.64
CA ILE A 71 1.44 -1.88 0.28
C ILE A 71 2.35 -2.89 0.99
N PHE A 72 2.20 -2.99 2.31
CA PHE A 72 2.78 -4.08 3.10
C PHE A 72 1.76 -5.19 3.28
N TYR A 73 2.02 -6.36 2.68
CA TYR A 73 1.20 -7.55 2.79
C TYR A 73 1.86 -8.55 3.73
N GLN A 74 1.14 -8.93 4.79
CA GLN A 74 1.58 -9.89 5.78
C GLN A 74 0.54 -11.00 5.92
N GLU A 75 0.96 -12.23 5.69
CA GLU A 75 0.09 -13.41 5.79
C GLU A 75 0.62 -14.32 6.89
N GLU A 76 -0.27 -14.76 7.80
CA GLU A 76 0.06 -15.79 8.78
C GLU A 76 0.22 -17.14 8.07
N LYS A 77 1.34 -17.81 8.31
CA LYS A 77 1.68 -19.11 7.72
C LYS A 77 2.03 -20.11 8.82
N THR A 78 1.87 -21.39 8.50
CA THR A 78 2.41 -22.48 9.30
C THR A 78 3.81 -22.82 8.78
N CYS A 79 4.83 -22.55 9.61
CA CYS A 79 6.21 -22.89 9.35
C CYS A 79 6.59 -24.25 9.96
N ALA A 80 7.86 -24.64 9.78
CA ALA A 80 8.45 -25.84 10.34
C ALA A 80 8.08 -26.03 11.83
N ASN A 81 7.87 -27.29 12.22
CA ASN A 81 7.42 -27.69 13.56
C ASN A 81 6.04 -27.13 13.96
N ASN A 82 5.14 -26.93 12.99
CA ASN A 82 3.79 -26.40 13.20
C ASN A 82 3.76 -25.04 13.93
N LYS A 83 4.83 -24.24 13.78
CA LYS A 83 4.91 -22.92 14.40
C LYS A 83 4.27 -21.89 13.50
N LYS A 84 3.54 -20.94 14.09
CA LYS A 84 3.06 -19.75 13.40
C LYS A 84 4.24 -18.88 12.99
N CYS A 85 4.23 -18.43 11.75
CA CYS A 85 5.18 -17.47 11.19
C CYS A 85 4.43 -16.53 10.23
N TYR A 86 5.14 -15.58 9.65
CA TYR A 86 4.53 -14.62 8.73
C TYR A 86 5.31 -14.54 7.44
N GLY A 87 4.63 -14.74 6.31
CA GLY A 87 5.15 -14.35 5.01
C GLY A 87 4.96 -12.86 4.82
N VAL A 88 5.98 -12.18 4.30
CA VAL A 88 5.93 -10.74 4.02
C VAL A 88 6.16 -10.53 2.53
N CYS A 89 5.26 -9.76 1.91
CA CYS A 89 5.41 -9.29 0.54
C CYS A 89 5.05 -7.81 0.41
N GLY A 90 5.43 -7.24 -0.72
CA GLY A 90 4.92 -5.94 -1.17
C GLY A 90 3.65 -6.07 -2.02
N GLY A 91 3.03 -4.94 -2.30
CA GLY A 91 1.96 -4.81 -3.27
C GLY A 91 1.86 -3.38 -3.81
N THR A 92 1.09 -3.20 -4.87
CA THR A 92 0.82 -1.89 -5.48
C THR A 92 -0.68 -1.65 -5.54
N LEU A 93 -1.16 -0.59 -4.89
CA LEU A 93 -2.55 -0.16 -4.99
C LEU A 93 -2.83 0.33 -6.42
N LEU A 94 -3.76 -0.33 -7.12
CA LEU A 94 -4.17 0.07 -8.48
C LEU A 94 -5.33 1.06 -8.43
N ASN A 95 -6.28 0.84 -7.54
CA ASN A 95 -7.41 1.71 -7.24
C ASN A 95 -7.97 1.34 -5.86
N SER A 96 -9.10 1.96 -5.46
CA SER A 96 -9.72 1.75 -4.15
C SER A 96 -10.15 0.31 -3.84
N ARG A 97 -10.12 -0.61 -4.80
CA ARG A 97 -10.58 -2.00 -4.62
C ARG A 97 -9.53 -3.06 -4.92
N TYR A 98 -8.47 -2.72 -5.66
CA TYR A 98 -7.54 -3.71 -6.19
C TYR A 98 -6.09 -3.40 -5.83
N VAL A 99 -5.39 -4.42 -5.33
CA VAL A 99 -3.96 -4.43 -5.10
C VAL A 99 -3.32 -5.46 -6.02
N LEU A 100 -2.27 -5.05 -6.74
CA LEU A 100 -1.42 -5.93 -7.52
C LEU A 100 -0.30 -6.48 -6.62
N THR A 101 -0.04 -7.79 -6.67
CA THR A 101 1.09 -8.42 -5.98
C THR A 101 1.58 -9.63 -6.78
N ALA A 102 2.68 -10.25 -6.34
CA ALA A 102 3.21 -11.46 -6.97
C ALA A 102 2.35 -12.68 -6.65
N ALA A 103 2.12 -13.54 -7.63
CA ALA A 103 1.29 -14.75 -7.44
C ALA A 103 1.82 -15.68 -6.34
N HIS A 104 3.14 -15.76 -6.14
CA HIS A 104 3.74 -16.59 -5.07
C HIS A 104 3.49 -16.03 -3.66
N CYS A 105 3.07 -14.76 -3.53
CA CYS A 105 2.67 -14.19 -2.25
C CYS A 105 1.29 -14.69 -1.81
N ILE A 106 0.47 -15.17 -2.74
CA ILE A 106 -0.89 -15.68 -2.50
C ILE A 106 -0.93 -17.22 -2.56
N ASN A 107 -0.20 -17.81 -3.51
CA ASN A 107 -0.19 -19.25 -3.71
C ASN A 107 0.90 -19.89 -2.87
N ASN A 108 0.51 -20.56 -1.78
CA ASN A 108 1.35 -21.42 -0.94
C ASN A 108 1.77 -22.72 -1.67
N LYS A 109 2.34 -22.64 -2.88
CA LYS A 109 3.17 -23.74 -3.37
C LYS A 109 4.53 -23.61 -2.69
N THR A 110 4.63 -24.26 -1.55
CA THR A 110 5.89 -24.61 -0.91
C THR A 110 6.71 -25.43 -1.90
N ASN A 111 7.55 -24.76 -2.68
CA ASN A 111 8.81 -25.31 -3.15
C ASN A 111 9.85 -24.18 -3.07
N PRO A 112 10.50 -24.01 -1.91
CA PRO A 112 11.75 -23.28 -1.84
C PRO A 112 12.84 -24.17 -2.45
N GLY A 113 12.94 -24.13 -3.79
CA GLY A 113 14.06 -24.64 -4.59
C GLY A 113 13.61 -25.23 -5.93
N ALA A 114 14.21 -24.98 -7.10
CA ALA A 114 15.50 -24.37 -7.43
C ALA A 114 16.67 -24.79 -6.52
#